data_AF-A0A292YUG0-F1
#
_entry.id   AF-A0A292YUG0-F1
#
_cell.length_a   1.000
_cell.length_b   1.000
_cell.length_c   1.000
_cell.angle_alpha   90.00
_cell.angle_beta   90.00
_cell.angle_gamma   90.00
#
_symmetry.space_group_name_H-M   'P 1'
#
loop_
_entity.id
_entity.type
_entity.pdbx_description
1 polymer ?
#
loop_
_entity_poly.entity_id
_entity_poly.type
_entity_poly.pdbx_seq_one_letter_code
_entity_poly.pdbx_strand_id
1 'polypeptide(L)'
;MAVNGQLVARSPGSDLLERLDDPGTASALGQLLDHADLLALLVSGLDGFLRRGDTITEAVVDGVRDLRGAAGSTPSPLAGVDVKALLSSLTSLSGSLAGATPTLNSLLSSTLMTDPRTATTLELMGEALVEATETDARTPSAPAGVFGLLRALKDPDVARGLGLLIQIAKALGRKLP
;
A
#
# COMPACT_ATOMS: atom_id res chain seq x y z
N MET A 1 -8.61 51.57 49.09
CA MET A 1 -8.10 51.16 47.77
C MET A 1 -7.90 49.65 47.82
N ALA A 2 -8.94 48.88 47.55
CA ALA A 2 -8.89 47.42 47.61
C ALA A 2 -8.61 46.88 46.20
N VAL A 3 -7.50 46.17 46.08
CA VAL A 3 -7.09 45.37 44.92
C VAL A 3 -8.11 44.24 44.77
N ASN A 4 -9.12 44.44 43.93
CA ASN A 4 -10.05 43.37 43.54
C ASN A 4 -9.49 42.64 42.31
N GLY A 5 -8.42 41.87 42.55
CA GLY A 5 -7.96 40.82 41.64
C GLY A 5 -8.91 39.63 41.68
N GLN A 6 -10.14 39.83 41.22
CA GLN A 6 -11.05 38.73 40.99
C GLN A 6 -10.52 37.92 39.81
N LEU A 7 -10.01 36.74 40.17
CA LEU A 7 -9.87 35.55 39.36
C LEU A 7 -11.08 35.42 38.42
N VAL A 8 -10.97 35.97 37.22
CA VAL A 8 -11.81 35.53 36.11
C VAL A 8 -11.35 34.09 35.88
N ALA A 9 -12.06 33.13 36.47
CA ALA A 9 -11.84 31.73 36.21
C ALA A 9 -11.84 31.58 34.69
N ARG A 10 -10.68 31.25 34.10
CA ARG A 10 -10.56 31.06 32.66
C ARG A 10 -11.68 30.12 32.27
N SER A 11 -12.64 30.64 31.52
CA SER A 11 -13.71 29.80 31.01
C SER A 11 -13.06 28.88 29.97
N PRO A 12 -13.47 27.60 29.86
CA PRO A 12 -12.98 26.73 28.81
C PRO A 12 -13.12 27.35 27.41
N GLY A 13 -14.14 28.20 27.20
CA GLY A 13 -14.34 28.96 25.98
C GLY A 13 -13.28 30.04 25.73
N SER A 14 -12.77 30.71 26.77
CA SER A 14 -11.70 31.71 26.63
C SER A 14 -10.35 31.09 26.30
N ASP A 15 -10.03 29.90 26.83
CA ASP A 15 -8.81 29.16 26.46
C ASP A 15 -8.87 28.63 25.02
N LEU A 16 -10.07 28.27 24.55
CA LEU A 16 -10.29 27.88 23.15
C LEU A 16 -10.22 29.08 22.21
N LEU A 17 -10.74 30.24 22.61
CA LEU A 17 -10.59 31.49 21.84
C LEU A 17 -9.11 31.88 21.71
N GLU A 18 -8.34 31.82 22.80
CA GLU A 18 -6.90 32.11 22.80
C GLU A 18 -6.12 31.14 21.87
N ARG A 19 -6.56 29.88 21.76
CA ARG A 19 -6.00 28.90 20.80
C ARG A 19 -6.48 29.09 19.37
N LEU A 20 -7.68 29.62 19.15
CA LEU A 20 -8.23 29.93 17.83
C LEU A 20 -7.65 31.22 17.25
N ASP A 21 -7.12 32.12 18.09
CA ASP A 21 -6.37 33.29 17.64
C ASP A 21 -5.03 32.91 16.98
N ASP A 22 -4.54 31.67 17.17
CA ASP A 22 -3.39 31.15 16.43
C ASP A 22 -3.80 30.78 14.99
N PRO A 23 -3.18 31.39 13.95
CA PRO A 23 -3.58 31.19 12.56
C PRO A 23 -3.36 29.75 12.08
N GLY A 24 -2.38 29.03 12.64
CA GLY A 24 -2.16 27.61 12.33
C GLY A 24 -3.31 26.73 12.83
N THR A 25 -3.75 26.96 14.07
CA THR A 25 -4.85 26.24 14.72
C THR A 25 -6.20 26.54 14.08
N ALA A 26 -6.48 27.80 13.73
CA ALA A 26 -7.68 28.19 13.01
C ALA A 26 -7.76 27.57 11.61
N SER A 27 -6.63 27.52 10.89
CA SER A 27 -6.54 26.89 9.56
C SER A 27 -6.76 25.37 9.64
N ALA A 28 -6.12 24.70 10.60
CA ALA A 28 -6.30 23.26 10.81
C ALA A 28 -7.73 22.90 11.22
N LEU A 29 -8.37 23.70 12.07
CA LEU A 29 -9.78 23.54 12.41
C LEU A 29 -10.70 23.82 11.23
N GLY A 30 -10.42 24.87 10.44
CA GLY A 30 -11.12 25.15 9.19
C GLY A 30 -11.09 23.95 8.26
N GLN A 31 -9.90 23.38 8.00
CA GLN A 31 -9.75 22.18 7.17
C GLN A 31 -10.50 20.97 7.72
N LEU A 32 -10.52 20.78 9.04
CA LEU A 32 -11.24 19.68 9.67
C LEU A 32 -12.77 19.85 9.57
N LEU A 33 -13.26 21.09 9.70
CA LEU A 33 -14.67 21.43 9.53
C LEU A 33 -15.11 21.36 8.07
N ASP A 34 -14.26 21.79 7.14
CA ASP A 34 -14.51 21.72 5.69
C ASP A 34 -14.70 20.28 5.21
N HIS A 35 -14.08 19.31 5.91
CA HIS A 35 -14.17 17.88 5.62
C HIS A 35 -14.99 17.11 6.68
N ALA A 36 -15.83 17.79 7.46
CA ALA A 36 -16.63 17.17 8.53
C ALA A 36 -17.59 16.08 8.01
N ASP A 37 -18.08 16.20 6.78
CA ASP A 37 -18.93 15.19 6.15
C ASP A 37 -18.15 13.89 5.85
N LEU A 38 -16.88 14.00 5.44
CA LEU A 38 -16.00 12.84 5.29
C LEU A 38 -15.67 12.19 6.63
N LEU A 39 -15.56 12.98 7.71
CA LEU A 39 -15.39 12.45 9.06
C LEU A 39 -16.62 11.68 9.52
N ALA A 40 -17.83 12.19 9.24
CA ALA A 40 -19.07 11.48 9.53
C ALA A 40 -19.18 10.17 8.74
N LEU A 41 -18.80 10.18 7.46
CA LEU A 41 -18.74 8.99 6.61
C LEU A 41 -17.72 7.97 7.14
N LEU A 42 -16.53 8.41 7.55
CA LEU A 42 -15.51 7.54 8.12
C LEU A 42 -15.95 6.91 9.44
N VAL A 43 -16.59 7.68 10.32
CA VAL A 43 -17.12 7.17 11.59
C VAL A 43 -18.24 6.15 11.34
N SER A 44 -19.14 6.43 10.40
CA SER A 44 -20.21 5.49 10.03
C SER A 44 -19.67 4.24 9.32
N GLY A 45 -18.66 4.40 8.46
CA GLY A 45 -17.98 3.29 7.79
C GLY A 45 -17.23 2.40 8.80
N LEU A 46 -16.59 3.02 9.79
CA LEU A 46 -15.90 2.32 10.86
C LEU A 46 -16.88 1.57 11.78
N ASP A 47 -18.03 2.15 12.15
CA ASP A 47 -19.07 1.44 12.90
C ASP A 47 -19.59 0.22 12.13
N GLY A 48 -19.84 0.38 10.82
CA GLY A 48 -20.23 -0.72 9.94
C GLY A 48 -19.16 -1.81 9.81
N PHE A 49 -17.89 -1.42 9.75
CA PHE A 49 -16.76 -2.35 9.72
C PHE A 49 -16.60 -3.10 11.05
N LEU A 50 -16.70 -2.41 12.19
CA LEU A 50 -16.59 -3.02 13.52
C LEU A 50 -17.73 -4.01 13.77
N ARG A 51 -18.98 -3.65 13.42
CA ARG A 51 -20.14 -4.55 13.53
C ARG A 51 -20.02 -5.80 12.65
N ARG A 52 -19.39 -5.68 11.48
CA ARG A 52 -19.16 -6.81 10.56
C ARG A 52 -17.85 -7.54 10.84
N GLY A 53 -16.92 -6.92 11.57
CA GLY A 53 -15.62 -7.45 11.91
C GLY A 53 -15.74 -8.76 12.68
N ASP A 54 -16.70 -8.86 13.60
CA ASP A 54 -16.97 -10.10 14.34
C ASP A 54 -17.34 -11.24 13.38
N THR A 55 -18.27 -11.00 12.46
CA THR A 55 -18.71 -12.00 11.46
C THR A 55 -17.63 -12.36 10.43
N ILE A 56 -16.79 -11.40 10.04
CA ILE A 56 -15.66 -11.65 9.12
C ILE A 56 -14.59 -12.48 9.83
N THR A 57 -14.32 -12.17 11.10
CA THR A 57 -13.34 -12.92 11.90
C THR A 57 -13.82 -14.35 12.13
N GLU A 58 -15.10 -14.56 12.44
CA GLU A 58 -15.70 -15.90 12.52
C GLU A 58 -15.61 -16.65 11.20
N ALA A 59 -15.99 -16.03 10.07
CA ALA A 59 -15.90 -16.66 8.75
C ALA A 59 -14.45 -17.01 8.34
N VAL A 60 -13.47 -16.18 8.71
CA VAL A 60 -12.04 -16.45 8.47
C VAL A 60 -11.55 -17.60 9.37
N VAL A 61 -11.92 -17.60 10.65
CA VAL A 61 -11.52 -18.66 11.58
C VAL A 61 -12.15 -20.00 11.18
N ASP A 62 -13.42 -20.00 10.78
CA ASP A 62 -14.11 -21.19 10.29
C ASP A 62 -13.54 -21.67 8.95
N GLY A 63 -13.20 -20.76 8.03
CA GLY A 63 -12.48 -21.11 6.80
C GLY A 63 -11.11 -21.74 7.07
N VAL A 64 -10.36 -21.26 8.07
CA VAL A 64 -9.08 -21.84 8.50
C VAL A 64 -9.29 -23.21 9.17
N ARG A 65 -10.36 -23.39 9.96
CA ARG A 65 -10.71 -24.68 10.57
C ARG A 65 -11.12 -25.70 9.52
N ASP A 66 -11.90 -25.30 8.51
CA ASP A 66 -12.31 -26.14 7.39
C ASP A 66 -11.12 -26.54 6.53
N LEU A 67 -10.20 -25.60 6.22
CA LEU A 67 -8.95 -25.90 5.52
C LEU A 67 -8.08 -26.90 6.30
N ARG A 68 -7.99 -26.73 7.63
CA ARG A 68 -7.24 -27.64 8.51
C ARG A 68 -7.94 -29.00 8.67
N GLY A 69 -9.27 -29.03 8.69
CA GLY A 69 -10.08 -30.25 8.75
C GLY A 69 -10.03 -31.06 7.46
N ALA A 70 -10.08 -30.38 6.31
CA ALA A 70 -9.91 -30.96 4.98
C ALA A 70 -8.50 -31.54 4.77
N ALA A 71 -7.48 -30.93 5.38
CA ALA A 71 -6.11 -31.47 5.41
C ALA A 71 -5.95 -32.73 6.29
N GLY A 72 -6.89 -32.97 7.23
CA GLY A 72 -6.82 -34.10 8.17
C GLY A 72 -7.64 -35.34 7.81
N SER A 73 -8.61 -35.25 6.88
CA SER A 73 -9.61 -36.33 6.70
C SER A 73 -9.90 -36.77 5.26
N THR A 74 -9.20 -36.25 4.24
CA THR A 74 -9.28 -36.73 2.85
C THR A 74 -7.96 -36.51 2.12
N PRO A 75 -7.59 -37.34 1.12
CA PRO A 75 -6.45 -37.05 0.25
C PRO A 75 -6.78 -35.81 -0.60
N SER A 76 -6.36 -34.65 -0.09
CA SER A 76 -6.55 -33.35 -0.72
C SER A 76 -5.60 -33.19 -1.91
N PRO A 77 -6.01 -32.51 -3.01
CA PRO A 77 -5.11 -32.13 -4.11
C PRO A 77 -3.95 -31.20 -3.68
N LEU A 78 -3.95 -30.75 -2.42
CA LEU A 78 -2.87 -30.02 -1.76
C LEU A 78 -1.90 -30.90 -0.95
N ALA A 79 -1.95 -32.24 -1.06
CA ALA A 79 -1.05 -33.14 -0.31
C ALA A 79 0.46 -32.93 -0.56
N GLY A 80 0.84 -32.12 -1.56
CA GLY A 80 2.22 -31.69 -1.80
C GLY A 80 2.53 -30.24 -1.40
N VAL A 81 1.53 -29.48 -0.93
CA VAL A 81 1.70 -28.08 -0.53
C VAL A 81 2.00 -28.05 0.97
N ASP A 82 3.28 -27.96 1.30
CA ASP A 82 3.73 -27.82 2.68
C ASP A 82 3.41 -26.40 3.17
N VAL A 83 2.22 -26.25 3.76
CA VAL A 83 1.72 -24.98 4.32
C VAL A 83 2.69 -24.40 5.34
N LYS A 84 3.48 -25.25 6.01
CA LYS A 84 4.52 -24.82 6.94
C LYS A 84 5.72 -24.23 6.20
N ALA A 85 6.10 -24.82 5.07
CA ALA A 85 7.12 -24.26 4.19
C ALA A 85 6.66 -22.91 3.59
N LEU A 86 5.41 -22.81 3.14
CA LEU A 86 4.84 -21.54 2.66
C LEU A 86 4.81 -20.47 3.74
N LEU A 87 4.40 -20.82 4.96
CA LEU A 87 4.41 -19.89 6.09
C LEU A 87 5.84 -19.46 6.45
N SER A 88 6.81 -20.36 6.40
CA SER A 88 8.22 -20.04 6.63
C SER A 88 8.79 -19.13 5.55
N SER A 89 8.45 -19.37 4.28
CA SER A 89 8.82 -18.52 3.14
C SER A 89 8.19 -17.14 3.26
N LEU A 90 6.91 -17.06 3.64
CA LEU A 90 6.20 -15.80 3.84
C LEU A 90 6.76 -15.02 5.03
N THR A 91 7.12 -15.69 6.12
CA THR A 91 7.75 -15.06 7.29
C THR A 91 9.17 -14.59 6.97
N SER A 92 9.92 -15.33 6.15
CA SER A 92 11.24 -14.94 5.68
C SER A 92 11.18 -13.75 4.71
N LEU A 93 10.22 -13.76 3.78
CA LEU A 93 9.95 -12.64 2.87
C LEU A 93 9.48 -11.40 3.65
N SER A 94 8.60 -11.58 4.62
CA SER A 94 8.13 -10.55 5.55
C SER A 94 9.29 -9.97 6.35
N GLY A 95 10.18 -10.79 6.89
CA GLY A 95 11.36 -10.34 7.62
C GLY A 95 12.36 -9.60 6.73
N SER A 96 12.55 -10.06 5.50
CA SER A 96 13.40 -9.41 4.49
C SER A 96 12.80 -8.06 4.04
N LEU A 97 11.49 -8.00 3.84
CA LEU A 97 10.77 -6.79 3.44
C LEU A 97 10.68 -5.78 4.60
N ALA A 98 10.44 -6.25 5.83
CA ALA A 98 10.48 -5.44 7.05
C ALA A 98 11.89 -4.85 7.29
N GLY A 99 12.94 -5.65 7.05
CA GLY A 99 14.33 -5.18 7.09
C GLY A 99 14.67 -4.20 5.96
N ALA A 100 14.02 -4.31 4.80
CA ALA A 100 14.16 -3.37 3.68
C ALA A 100 13.28 -2.12 3.81
N THR A 101 12.32 -2.10 4.74
CA THR A 101 11.35 -1.01 4.92
C THR A 101 11.99 0.36 5.21
N PRO A 102 13.07 0.48 6.03
CA PRO A 102 13.73 1.77 6.24
C PRO A 102 14.37 2.30 4.95
N THR A 103 14.95 1.41 4.14
CA THR A 103 15.58 1.74 2.86
C THR A 103 14.53 2.12 1.81
N LEU A 104 13.41 1.39 1.77
CA LEU A 104 12.27 1.72 0.92
C LEU A 104 11.62 3.05 1.33
N ASN A 105 11.45 3.31 2.62
CA ASN A 105 10.94 4.58 3.14
C ASN A 105 11.88 5.74 2.84
N SER A 106 13.20 5.52 2.94
CA SER A 106 14.22 6.49 2.54
C SER A 106 14.16 6.81 1.05
N LEU A 107 14.01 5.79 0.19
CA LEU A 107 13.86 5.97 -1.26
C LEU A 107 12.55 6.68 -1.65
N LEU A 108 11.44 6.34 -0.98
CA LEU A 108 10.14 6.99 -1.14
C LEU A 108 10.15 8.45 -0.67
N SER A 109 10.80 8.73 0.46
CA SER A 109 10.88 10.08 1.04
C SER A 109 11.91 10.97 0.36
N SER A 110 13.00 10.40 -0.20
CA SER A 110 14.15 11.17 -0.71
C SER A 110 14.18 11.29 -2.23
N THR A 111 13.87 10.21 -2.97
CA THR A 111 14.13 10.16 -4.43
C THR A 111 12.85 10.31 -5.26
N LEU A 112 11.70 9.94 -4.70
CA LEU A 112 10.41 10.05 -5.37
C LEU A 112 9.71 11.40 -5.15
N MET A 113 9.97 12.10 -4.04
CA MET A 113 9.37 13.41 -3.76
C MET A 113 10.18 14.61 -4.28
N THR A 114 11.47 14.45 -4.56
CA THR A 114 12.37 15.60 -4.80
C THR A 114 12.68 15.86 -6.28
N ASP A 115 12.46 14.88 -7.17
CA ASP A 115 12.74 15.02 -8.60
C ASP A 115 11.46 14.81 -9.45
N PRO A 116 10.96 15.84 -10.15
CA PRO A 116 9.81 15.69 -11.04
C PRO A 116 9.98 14.58 -12.08
N ARG A 117 11.22 14.28 -12.48
CA ARG A 117 11.53 13.26 -13.49
C ARG A 117 11.28 11.84 -12.98
N THR A 118 11.50 11.58 -11.68
CA THR A 118 11.24 10.26 -11.09
C THR A 118 9.74 10.01 -10.96
N ALA A 119 8.96 11.04 -10.61
CA ALA A 119 7.50 10.99 -10.62
C ALA A 119 6.94 10.63 -12.01
N THR A 120 7.39 11.30 -13.07
CA THR A 120 6.94 10.99 -14.44
C THR A 120 7.33 9.59 -14.89
N THR A 121 8.52 9.10 -14.54
CA THR A 121 8.90 7.71 -14.87
C THR A 121 8.10 6.67 -14.10
N LEU A 122 7.74 6.98 -12.85
CA LEU A 122 6.92 6.08 -12.03
C LEU A 122 5.48 6.06 -12.54
N GLU A 123 4.96 7.20 -12.98
CA GLU A 123 3.65 7.31 -13.65
C GLU A 123 3.62 6.47 -14.93
N LEU A 124 4.61 6.62 -15.81
CA LEU A 124 4.73 5.81 -17.03
C LEU A 124 4.85 4.30 -16.74
N MET A 125 5.60 3.91 -15.70
CA MET A 125 5.69 2.50 -15.30
C MET A 125 4.37 2.00 -14.70
N GLY A 126 3.67 2.84 -13.94
CA GLY A 126 2.37 2.53 -13.37
C GLY A 126 1.30 2.35 -14.45
N GLU A 127 1.23 3.27 -15.42
CA GLU A 127 0.33 3.20 -16.56
C GLU A 127 0.58 1.95 -17.40
N ALA A 128 1.84 1.66 -17.74
CA ALA A 128 2.20 0.45 -18.48
C ALA A 128 1.88 -0.84 -17.71
N LEU A 129 1.97 -0.84 -16.37
CA LEU A 129 1.63 -1.99 -15.56
C LEU A 129 0.11 -2.23 -15.52
N VAL A 130 -0.67 -1.17 -15.34
CA VAL A 130 -2.15 -1.25 -15.36
C VAL A 130 -2.60 -1.72 -16.75
N GLU A 131 -2.08 -1.12 -17.82
CA GLU A 131 -2.37 -1.51 -19.20
C GLU A 131 -2.00 -2.98 -19.47
N ALA A 132 -0.87 -3.46 -18.96
CA ALA A 132 -0.47 -4.87 -19.10
C ALA A 132 -1.46 -5.80 -18.39
N THR A 133 -1.90 -5.46 -17.16
CA THR A 133 -2.89 -6.28 -16.43
C THR A 133 -4.26 -6.29 -17.09
N GLU A 134 -4.72 -5.15 -17.62
CA GLU A 134 -5.97 -5.08 -18.37
C GLU A 134 -5.89 -5.88 -19.66
N THR A 135 -4.76 -5.82 -20.36
CA THR A 135 -4.56 -6.52 -21.62
C THR A 135 -4.50 -8.04 -21.43
N ASP A 136 -3.83 -8.52 -20.37
CA ASP A 136 -3.78 -9.94 -20.02
C ASP A 136 -5.16 -10.46 -19.56
N ALA A 137 -5.92 -9.63 -18.83
CA ALA A 137 -7.29 -9.97 -18.44
C ALA A 137 -8.25 -10.09 -19.64
N ARG A 138 -8.09 -9.23 -20.66
CA ARG A 138 -8.91 -9.26 -21.89
C ARG A 138 -8.47 -10.35 -22.86
N THR A 139 -7.17 -10.62 -22.92
CA THR A 139 -6.56 -11.56 -23.87
C THR A 139 -5.36 -12.23 -23.19
N PRO A 140 -5.58 -13.32 -22.44
CA PRO A 140 -4.48 -14.04 -21.79
C PRO A 140 -3.61 -14.65 -22.88
N SER A 141 -2.45 -14.04 -23.12
CA SER A 141 -1.53 -14.42 -24.20
C SER A 141 -0.25 -14.98 -23.60
N ALA A 142 -0.33 -16.18 -23.02
CA ALA A 142 0.86 -16.96 -22.71
C ALA A 142 1.55 -17.35 -24.03
N PRO A 143 2.88 -17.16 -24.18
CA PRO A 143 3.59 -17.58 -25.39
C PRO A 143 3.38 -19.08 -25.63
N ALA A 144 2.69 -19.43 -26.73
CA ALA A 144 2.42 -20.81 -27.09
C ALA A 144 3.70 -21.51 -27.60
N GLY A 145 4.50 -22.00 -26.65
CA GLY A 145 5.71 -22.80 -26.91
C GLY A 145 6.93 -22.00 -27.38
N VAL A 146 7.98 -22.73 -27.76
CA VAL A 146 9.31 -22.19 -28.10
C VAL A 146 9.27 -21.21 -29.29
N PHE A 147 8.34 -21.43 -30.24
CA PHE A 147 8.14 -20.56 -31.39
C PHE A 147 7.40 -19.27 -31.02
N GLY A 148 6.47 -19.33 -30.05
CA GLY A 148 5.81 -18.15 -29.48
C GLY A 148 6.80 -17.25 -28.73
N LEU A 149 7.74 -17.84 -27.99
CA LEU A 149 8.83 -17.11 -27.33
C LEU A 149 9.77 -16.42 -28.33
N LEU A 150 10.16 -17.12 -29.41
CA LEU A 150 10.98 -16.53 -30.47
C LEU A 150 10.26 -15.39 -31.19
N ARG A 151 8.95 -15.50 -31.38
CA ARG A 151 8.14 -14.43 -31.97
C ARG A 151 8.02 -13.23 -31.02
N ALA A 152 7.80 -13.45 -29.73
CA ALA A 152 7.79 -12.39 -28.73
C ALA A 152 9.15 -11.67 -28.66
N LEU A 153 10.27 -12.40 -28.74
CA LEU A 153 11.60 -11.79 -28.74
C LEU A 153 11.88 -10.96 -30.01
N LYS A 154 11.21 -11.28 -31.12
CA LYS A 154 11.31 -10.56 -32.39
C LYS A 154 10.36 -9.35 -32.47
N ASP A 155 9.48 -9.21 -31.49
CA ASP A 155 8.58 -8.07 -31.39
C ASP A 155 9.40 -6.78 -31.13
N PRO A 156 9.21 -5.70 -31.91
CA PRO A 156 9.93 -4.45 -31.72
C PRO A 156 9.70 -3.83 -30.34
N ASP A 157 8.56 -4.07 -29.70
CA ASP A 157 8.21 -3.49 -28.41
C ASP A 157 8.93 -4.22 -27.28
N VAL A 158 8.98 -5.55 -27.36
CA VAL A 158 9.74 -6.39 -26.44
C VAL A 158 11.24 -6.09 -26.55
N ALA A 159 11.76 -5.92 -27.77
CA ALA A 159 13.15 -5.55 -27.99
C ALA A 159 13.50 -4.17 -27.38
N ARG A 160 12.58 -3.19 -27.48
CA ARG A 160 12.73 -1.87 -26.84
C ARG A 160 12.75 -1.99 -25.32
N GLY A 161 11.82 -2.76 -24.73
CA GLY A 161 11.78 -3.00 -23.28
C GLY A 161 13.03 -3.69 -22.74
N LEU A 162 13.49 -4.75 -23.41
CA LEU A 162 14.74 -5.42 -23.07
C LEU A 162 15.95 -4.48 -23.20
N GLY A 163 15.96 -3.61 -24.20
CA GLY A 163 16.98 -2.57 -24.37
C GLY A 163 17.06 -1.62 -23.17
N LEU A 164 15.92 -1.18 -22.63
CA LEU A 164 15.86 -0.36 -21.42
C LEU A 164 16.43 -1.12 -20.22
N LEU A 165 16.03 -2.38 -20.01
CA LEU A 165 16.53 -3.21 -18.90
C LEU A 165 18.06 -3.38 -18.95
N ILE A 166 18.62 -3.60 -20.14
CA ILE A 166 20.07 -3.68 -20.34
C ILE A 166 20.75 -2.35 -19.98
N GLN A 167 20.15 -1.21 -20.34
CA GLN A 167 20.71 0.10 -19.98
C GLN A 167 20.65 0.37 -18.47
N ILE A 168 19.56 -0.01 -17.81
CA ILE A 168 19.43 0.06 -16.33
C ILE A 168 20.50 -0.81 -15.68
N ALA A 169 20.66 -2.07 -16.11
CA ALA A 169 21.68 -2.97 -15.61
C ALA A 169 23.10 -2.40 -15.81
N LYS A 170 23.39 -1.82 -16.98
CA LYS A 170 24.67 -1.14 -17.27
C LYS A 170 24.89 0.11 -16.41
N ALA A 171 23.84 0.86 -16.09
CA ALA A 171 23.93 2.03 -15.22
C ALA A 171 24.18 1.62 -13.77
N LEU A 172 23.53 0.53 -13.33
CA LEU A 172 23.70 -0.03 -12.00
C LEU A 172 25.11 -0.60 -11.81
N GLY A 173 25.60 -1.41 -12.75
CA GLY A 173 26.96 -1.97 -12.71
C GLY A 173 28.08 -0.92 -12.71
N ARG A 174 27.82 0.30 -13.20
CA ARG A 174 28.76 1.43 -13.11
C ARG A 174 28.77 2.12 -11.73
N LYS A 175 27.77 1.87 -10.90
CA LYS A 175 27.60 2.46 -9.56
C LYS A 175 27.88 1.46 -8.43
N LEU A 176 27.98 0.16 -8.72
CA LEU A 176 28.51 -0.81 -7.76
C LEU A 176 30.05 -0.70 -7.71
N PRO A 177 30.67 -0.78 -6.51
CA PRO A 177 32.11 -0.79 -6.34
C PRO A 177 32.77 -2.05 -6.91
#